data_AF-D8RHC8-F1
#
_entry.id   AF-D8RHC8-F1
#
_cell.length_a   1.000
_cell.length_b   1.000
_cell.length_c   1.000
_cell.angle_alpha   90.00
_cell.angle_beta   90.00
_cell.angle_gamma   90.00
#
_symmetry.space_group_name_H-M   'P 1'
#
loop_
_entity.id
_entity.type
_entity.pdbx_description
1 polymer ?
#
loop_
_entity_poly.entity_id
_entity_poly.type
_entity_poly.pdbx_seq_one_letter_code
_entity_poly.pdbx_strand_id
1 'polypeptide(L)'
;PCPKGSRVHRAFVKSSGGKEQFPFLLDPNTGVSMYESSDIVNYLFQEYGERSKPTFGILESNLVTGWVPTIIRAGGGMSLWNGALPNPPQKLLELYSNNHFARLVREALCELELPYILWNTGKGSLNCSKLK
;
A
#
# COMPACT_ATOMS: atom_id res chain seq x y z
N PRO A 1 -0.94 -7.37 2.49
CA PRO A 1 -2.12 -6.56 2.88
C PRO A 1 -2.31 -6.61 4.40
N CYS A 2 -2.85 -5.57 5.02
CA CYS A 2 -2.96 -5.47 6.48
C CYS A 2 -4.38 -5.08 6.93
N PRO A 3 -5.41 -5.92 6.70
CA PRO A 3 -6.75 -5.62 7.19
C PRO A 3 -6.77 -5.53 8.73
N LYS A 4 -7.80 -4.89 9.28
CA LYS A 4 -8.14 -4.98 10.71
C LYS A 4 -8.47 -6.45 11.02
N GLY A 5 -7.82 -7.01 12.04
CA GLY A 5 -7.89 -8.44 12.35
C GLY A 5 -6.89 -9.33 11.58
N SER A 6 -6.01 -8.73 10.77
CA SER A 6 -4.91 -9.45 10.10
C SER A 6 -4.08 -10.25 11.10
N ARG A 7 -3.79 -11.51 10.74
CA ARG A 7 -3.11 -12.47 11.61
C ARG A 7 -1.58 -12.43 11.46
N VAL A 8 -1.08 -11.96 10.31
CA VAL A 8 0.34 -12.13 9.94
C VAL A 8 1.10 -10.81 9.83
N HIS A 9 0.62 -9.89 9.00
CA HIS A 9 1.41 -8.73 8.58
C HIS A 9 1.51 -7.63 9.66
N ARG A 10 0.50 -7.53 10.54
CA ARG A 10 0.53 -6.58 11.67
C ARG A 10 1.62 -6.93 12.69
N ALA A 11 1.81 -8.22 12.96
CA ALA A 11 2.87 -8.68 13.87
C ALA A 11 4.27 -8.30 13.35
N PHE A 12 4.49 -8.45 12.04
CA PHE A 12 5.76 -8.04 11.40
C PHE A 12 6.03 -6.53 11.52
N VAL A 13 5.03 -5.68 11.32
CA VAL A 13 5.21 -4.22 11.46
C VAL A 13 5.44 -3.84 12.92
N LYS A 14 4.75 -4.49 13.86
CA LYS A 14 5.02 -4.31 15.30
C LYS A 14 6.43 -4.72 15.69
N SER A 15 6.95 -5.84 15.16
CA SER A 15 8.32 -6.28 15.46
C SER A 15 9.38 -5.39 14.82
N SER A 16 9.12 -4.90 13.60
CA SER A 16 10.11 -4.15 12.82
C SER A 16 10.16 -2.66 13.16
N GLY A 17 9.00 -2.03 13.38
CA GLY A 17 8.92 -0.59 13.67
C GLY A 17 8.38 -0.24 15.07
N GLY A 18 8.02 -1.23 15.89
CA GLY A 18 7.61 -1.03 17.28
C GLY A 18 6.15 -0.61 17.48
N LYS A 19 5.42 -0.24 16.42
CA LYS A 19 4.00 0.15 16.47
C LYS A 19 3.20 -0.53 15.37
N GLU A 20 1.94 -0.89 15.65
CA GLU A 20 0.98 -1.34 14.63
C GLU A 20 0.36 -0.16 13.87
N GLN A 21 1.21 0.69 13.29
CA GLN A 21 0.82 1.88 12.56
C GLN A 21 1.11 1.70 11.06
N PHE A 22 0.24 2.28 10.23
CA PHE A 22 0.34 2.20 8.78
C PHE A 22 0.03 3.58 8.17
N PRO A 23 0.67 3.97 7.05
CA PRO A 23 1.69 3.22 6.32
C PRO A 23 3.03 3.11 7.09
N PHE A 24 3.78 2.05 6.79
CA PHE A 24 5.14 1.82 7.28
C PHE A 24 6.02 1.49 6.07
N LEU A 25 7.11 2.23 5.90
CA LEU A 25 8.07 2.04 4.82
C LEU A 25 9.34 1.39 5.37
N LEU A 26 9.81 0.35 4.68
CA LEU A 26 11.14 -0.22 4.83
C LEU A 26 11.89 -0.04 3.52
N ASP A 27 13.02 0.65 3.56
CA ASP A 27 13.89 0.83 2.41
C ASP A 27 15.18 0.01 2.60
N PRO A 28 15.33 -1.13 1.91
CA PRO A 28 16.53 -1.96 2.04
C PRO A 28 17.78 -1.32 1.40
N ASN A 29 17.62 -0.33 0.51
CA ASN A 29 18.77 0.30 -0.15
C ASN A 29 19.53 1.25 0.79
N THR A 30 18.80 1.89 1.70
CA THR A 30 19.34 2.87 2.65
C THR A 30 19.29 2.37 4.11
N GLY A 31 18.55 1.29 4.38
CA GLY A 31 18.30 0.78 5.73
C GLY A 31 17.26 1.58 6.52
N VAL A 32 16.60 2.56 5.89
CA VAL A 32 15.62 3.43 6.54
C VAL A 32 14.33 2.67 6.85
N SER A 33 13.79 2.88 8.04
CA SER A 33 12.45 2.45 8.43
C SER A 33 11.68 3.63 9.02
N MET A 34 10.46 3.89 8.54
CA MET A 34 9.69 5.07 8.97
C MET A 34 8.17 4.89 8.85
N TYR A 35 7.47 5.67 9.66
CA TYR A 35 6.01 5.84 9.67
C TYR A 35 5.64 7.20 9.07
N GLU A 36 4.35 7.54 9.17
CA GLU A 36 3.74 8.79 8.73
C GLU A 36 3.77 8.98 7.20
N SER A 37 2.58 9.14 6.62
CA SER A 37 2.44 9.27 5.17
C SER A 37 3.15 10.50 4.62
N SER A 38 3.12 11.63 5.34
CA SER A 38 3.80 12.86 4.91
C SER A 38 5.32 12.71 4.89
N ASP A 39 5.89 12.11 5.93
CA ASP A 39 7.33 11.89 6.06
C ASP A 39 7.83 10.89 5.02
N ILE A 40 7.10 9.78 4.83
CA ILE A 40 7.37 8.79 3.79
C ILE A 40 7.41 9.45 2.42
N VAL A 41 6.43 10.30 2.09
CA VAL A 41 6.40 10.98 0.78
C VAL A 41 7.57 11.95 0.66
N ASN A 42 7.84 12.76 1.69
CA ASN A 42 8.97 13.68 1.68
C ASN A 42 10.30 12.95 1.49
N TYR A 43 10.51 11.84 2.19
CA TYR A 43 11.68 10.98 2.06
C TYR A 43 11.82 10.47 0.62
N LEU A 44 10.76 9.89 0.05
CA LEU A 44 10.82 9.31 -1.30
C LEU A 44 11.18 10.36 -2.37
N PHE A 45 10.64 11.58 -2.29
CA PHE A 45 10.99 12.64 -3.23
C PHE A 45 12.40 13.22 -3.01
N GLN A 46 12.93 13.14 -1.78
CA GLN A 46 14.29 13.58 -1.48
C GLN A 46 15.34 12.55 -1.93
N GLU A 47 15.08 11.27 -1.66
CA GLU A 47 16.02 10.17 -1.93
C GLU A 47 15.96 9.71 -3.40
N TYR A 48 14.75 9.62 -3.96
CA TYR A 48 14.50 9.05 -5.29
C TYR A 48 13.88 10.01 -6.31
N GLY A 49 13.42 11.19 -5.88
CA GLY A 49 13.03 12.27 -6.79
C GLY A 49 14.25 13.09 -7.19
N GLU A 50 14.26 13.69 -8.38
CA GLU A 50 15.32 14.60 -8.86
C GLU A 50 15.36 15.93 -8.06
N ARG A 51 15.39 15.87 -6.71
CA ARG A 51 15.29 16.96 -5.74
C ARG A 51 14.07 17.88 -5.87
N SER A 52 13.06 17.48 -6.63
CA SER A 52 11.78 18.18 -6.67
C SER A 52 10.97 17.85 -5.42
N LYS A 53 10.90 18.78 -4.46
CA LYS A 53 10.02 18.64 -3.31
C LYS A 53 8.56 18.74 -3.77
N PRO A 54 7.67 17.83 -3.33
CA PRO A 54 6.25 17.95 -3.62
C PRO A 54 5.73 19.28 -3.04
N THR A 55 4.86 19.97 -3.78
CA THR A 55 4.20 21.18 -3.28
C THR A 55 3.32 20.82 -2.09
N PHE A 56 3.77 21.20 -0.89
CA PHE A 56 3.24 20.73 0.40
C PHE A 56 1.71 20.90 0.53
N GLY A 57 1.12 21.97 -0.03
CA GLY A 57 -0.34 22.20 0.01
C GLY A 57 -1.20 21.22 -0.82
N ILE A 58 -0.62 20.56 -1.84
CA ILE A 58 -1.30 19.53 -2.63
C ILE A 58 -1.22 18.17 -1.92
N LEU A 59 -0.10 17.90 -1.24
CA LEU A 59 0.08 16.64 -0.51
C LEU A 59 -0.88 16.55 0.68
N GLU A 60 -0.95 17.60 1.50
CA GLU A 60 -1.87 17.68 2.65
C GLU A 60 -3.34 17.51 2.23
N SER A 61 -3.76 18.14 1.13
CA SER A 61 -5.14 17.99 0.63
C SER A 61 -5.42 16.58 0.08
N ASN A 62 -4.44 15.91 -0.52
CA ASN A 62 -4.55 14.52 -0.96
C ASN A 62 -4.59 13.51 0.21
N LEU A 63 -3.89 13.79 1.32
CA LEU A 63 -3.94 12.96 2.52
C LEU A 63 -5.32 13.00 3.17
N VAL A 64 -5.92 14.19 3.27
CA VAL A 64 -7.27 14.38 3.83
C VAL A 64 -8.35 13.77 2.91
N THR A 65 -8.25 13.97 1.60
CA THR A 65 -9.23 13.42 0.64
C THR A 65 -9.06 11.94 0.35
N GLY A 66 -7.90 11.36 0.63
CA GLY A 66 -7.59 9.94 0.35
C GLY A 66 -8.51 8.95 1.06
N TRP A 67 -9.15 9.35 2.17
CA TRP A 67 -10.08 8.54 2.95
C TRP A 67 -11.54 8.62 2.48
N VAL A 68 -11.90 9.61 1.65
CA VAL A 68 -13.27 9.79 1.15
C VAL A 68 -13.83 8.53 0.48
N PRO A 69 -13.10 7.81 -0.40
CA PRO A 69 -13.63 6.60 -1.01
C PRO A 69 -13.90 5.47 -0.02
N THR A 70 -13.15 5.41 1.08
CA THR A 70 -13.34 4.43 2.16
C THR A 70 -14.62 4.71 2.94
N ILE A 71 -14.90 5.99 3.21
CA ILE A 71 -16.15 6.42 3.86
C ILE A 71 -17.35 6.09 2.97
N ILE A 72 -17.29 6.44 1.69
CA ILE A 72 -18.38 6.19 0.72
C ILE A 72 -18.69 4.69 0.60
N ARG A 73 -17.69 3.82 0.71
CA ARG A 73 -17.84 2.36 0.64
C ARG A 73 -17.97 1.69 2.01
N ALA A 74 -18.38 2.42 3.04
CA ALA A 74 -18.63 1.89 4.39
C ALA A 74 -17.45 1.07 4.97
N GLY A 75 -16.21 1.42 4.62
CA GLY A 75 -15.02 0.72 5.10
C GLY A 75 -14.66 -0.57 4.35
N GLY A 76 -15.23 -0.81 3.16
CA GLY A 76 -14.78 -1.89 2.27
C GLY A 76 -13.26 -1.84 2.05
N GLY A 77 -12.61 -3.00 2.17
CA GLY A 77 -11.14 -3.14 2.12
C GLY A 77 -10.44 -3.05 3.47
N MET A 78 -11.12 -2.64 4.54
CA MET A 78 -10.46 -2.35 5.83
C MET A 78 -10.42 -3.52 6.81
N SER A 79 -11.34 -4.47 6.74
CA SER A 79 -11.49 -5.54 7.72
C SER A 79 -11.33 -6.91 7.08
N LEU A 80 -10.81 -7.87 7.85
CA LEU A 80 -10.70 -9.25 7.39
C LEU A 80 -12.12 -9.80 7.16
N TRP A 81 -12.34 -10.40 5.99
CA TRP A 81 -13.61 -11.04 5.67
C TRP A 81 -13.74 -12.36 6.44
N ASN A 82 -14.90 -12.61 7.05
CA ASN A 82 -15.12 -13.79 7.89
C ASN A 82 -14.98 -15.13 7.12
N GLY A 83 -15.19 -15.12 5.81
CA GLY A 83 -15.00 -16.29 4.94
C GLY A 83 -13.60 -16.41 4.33
N ALA A 84 -12.65 -15.56 4.72
CA ALA A 84 -11.28 -15.62 4.19
C ALA A 84 -10.65 -16.97 4.55
N LEU A 85 -9.99 -17.59 3.56
CA LEU A 85 -9.34 -18.89 3.77
C LEU A 85 -8.25 -18.75 4.84
N PRO A 86 -8.17 -19.69 5.81
CA PRO A 86 -7.18 -19.64 6.87
C PRO A 86 -5.75 -19.84 6.36
N ASN A 87 -5.60 -20.49 5.19
CA ASN A 87 -4.34 -20.74 4.53
C ASN A 87 -4.28 -19.94 3.21
N PRO A 88 -3.47 -18.88 3.13
CA PRO A 88 -3.27 -18.16 1.88
C PRO A 88 -2.56 -19.04 0.83
N PRO A 89 -2.69 -18.73 -0.47
CA PRO A 89 -2.01 -19.47 -1.52
C PRO A 89 -0.49 -19.44 -1.32
N GLN A 90 0.18 -20.58 -1.55
CA GLN A 90 1.63 -20.71 -1.41
C GLN A 90 2.39 -19.82 -2.40
N LYS A 91 1.86 -19.63 -3.61
CA LYS A 91 2.42 -18.75 -4.62
C LYS A 91 1.84 -17.34 -4.46
N LEU A 92 2.73 -16.34 -4.45
CA LEU A 92 2.34 -14.94 -4.44
C LEU A 92 1.54 -14.61 -5.71
N LEU A 93 0.42 -13.92 -5.52
CA LEU A 93 -0.36 -13.39 -6.63
C LEU A 93 0.36 -12.17 -7.22
N GLU A 94 0.22 -11.94 -8.53
CA GLU A 94 0.78 -10.76 -9.19
C GLU A 94 -0.36 -9.86 -9.64
N LEU A 95 -0.35 -8.60 -9.18
CA LEU A 95 -1.32 -7.59 -9.59
C LEU A 95 -0.62 -6.51 -10.41
N TYR A 96 -1.02 -6.37 -11.66
CA TYR A 96 -0.58 -5.29 -12.53
C TYR A 96 -1.60 -4.15 -12.51
N SER A 97 -1.23 -3.01 -11.94
CA SER A 97 -2.15 -1.90 -11.65
C SER A 97 -1.85 -0.70 -12.55
N ASN A 98 -2.74 -0.39 -13.51
CA ASN A 98 -2.68 0.83 -14.32
C ASN A 98 -3.95 1.72 -14.29
N ASN A 99 -5.03 1.26 -13.62
CA ASN A 99 -6.35 1.90 -13.70
C ASN A 99 -6.98 2.14 -12.33
N HIS A 100 -8.08 2.90 -12.30
CA HIS A 100 -8.81 3.18 -11.06
C HIS A 100 -9.50 1.92 -10.47
N PHE A 101 -9.79 0.91 -11.29
CA PHE A 101 -10.43 -0.34 -10.84
C PHE A 101 -9.49 -1.21 -10.01
N ALA A 102 -8.17 -1.05 -10.17
CA ALA A 102 -7.18 -1.74 -9.37
C ALA A 102 -7.35 -1.44 -7.87
N ARG A 103 -8.00 -0.33 -7.49
CA ARG A 103 -8.36 -0.09 -6.08
C ARG A 103 -9.33 -1.14 -5.54
N LEU A 104 -10.37 -1.51 -6.29
CA LEU A 104 -11.33 -2.54 -5.87
C LEU A 104 -10.67 -3.90 -5.71
N VAL A 105 -9.76 -4.24 -6.63
CA VAL A 105 -9.00 -5.50 -6.55
C VAL A 105 -8.09 -5.51 -5.32
N ARG A 106 -7.40 -4.41 -5.02
CA ARG A 106 -6.59 -4.29 -3.80
C ARG A 106 -7.42 -4.36 -2.51
N GLU A 107 -8.62 -3.80 -2.52
CA GLU A 107 -9.55 -3.89 -1.39
C GLU A 107 -9.94 -5.36 -1.14
N ALA A 108 -10.34 -6.11 -2.17
CA ALA A 108 -10.65 -7.54 -2.04
C ALA A 108 -9.44 -8.39 -1.60
N LEU A 109 -8.26 -8.14 -2.17
CA LEU A 109 -7.01 -8.79 -1.73
C LEU A 109 -6.69 -8.48 -0.27
N CYS A 110 -7.06 -7.29 0.21
CA CYS A 110 -6.89 -6.89 1.60
C CYS A 110 -7.88 -7.61 2.53
N GLU A 111 -9.17 -7.63 2.17
CA GLU A 111 -10.20 -8.33 2.94
C GLU A 111 -9.95 -9.83 3.07
N LEU A 112 -9.40 -10.46 2.02
CA LEU A 112 -9.05 -11.87 2.00
C LEU A 112 -7.65 -12.17 2.59
N GLU A 113 -6.91 -11.14 3.02
CA GLU A 113 -5.51 -11.24 3.51
C GLU A 113 -4.58 -11.99 2.52
N LEU A 114 -4.83 -11.87 1.21
CA LEU A 114 -4.07 -12.60 0.19
C LEU A 114 -2.74 -11.88 -0.12
N PRO A 115 -1.58 -12.52 0.05
CA PRO A 115 -0.29 -11.90 -0.26
C PRO A 115 -0.09 -11.78 -1.78
N TYR A 116 0.36 -10.60 -2.22
CA TYR A 116 0.54 -10.30 -3.64
C TYR A 116 1.69 -9.32 -3.88
N ILE A 117 2.26 -9.38 -5.09
CA ILE A 117 3.22 -8.41 -5.63
C ILE A 117 2.44 -7.41 -6.48
N LEU A 118 2.63 -6.12 -6.21
CA LEU A 118 2.04 -5.04 -6.98
C LEU A 118 3.03 -4.51 -8.01
N TRP A 119 2.72 -4.71 -9.29
CA TRP A 119 3.42 -4.06 -10.40
C TRP A 119 2.67 -2.77 -10.76
N ASN A 120 3.24 -1.62 -10.43
CA ASN A 120 2.71 -0.34 -10.88
C ASN A 120 3.04 -0.16 -12.37
N THR A 121 2.00 -0.13 -13.21
CA THR A 121 2.08 -0.05 -14.67
C THR A 121 1.49 1.26 -15.18
N GLY A 122 1.89 2.38 -14.57
CA GLY A 122 1.57 3.72 -15.06
C GLY A 122 2.07 3.95 -16.48
N LYS A 123 1.42 4.87 -17.22
CA LYS A 123 1.81 5.26 -18.57
C LYS A 123 3.28 5.71 -18.59
N GLY A 124 4.12 5.04 -19.38
CA GLY A 124 5.56 5.30 -19.47
C GLY A 124 6.44 4.50 -18.49
N SER A 125 5.87 3.66 -17.62
CA SER A 125 6.66 2.79 -16.74
C SER A 125 7.32 1.63 -17.50
N LEU A 126 8.51 1.21 -17.04
CA LEU A 126 9.22 0.04 -17.56
C LEU A 126 8.42 -1.26 -17.37
N ASN A 127 7.49 -1.31 -16.39
CA ASN A 127 6.67 -2.50 -16.17
C ASN A 127 5.57 -2.67 -17.23
N CYS A 128 5.23 -1.64 -18.00
CA CYS A 128 4.26 -1.76 -19.10
C CYS A 128 4.76 -2.63 -20.25
N SER A 129 6.08 -2.75 -20.46
CA SER A 129 6.62 -3.64 -21.49
C SER A 129 6.49 -5.12 -21.12
N LYS A 130 6.38 -5.45 -19.83
CA LYS A 130 6.14 -6.82 -19.35
C LYS A 130 4.71 -7.32 -19.59
N LEU A 131 3.80 -6.42 -19.98
CA LEU A 131 2.38 -6.74 -20.26
C LEU A 131 2.09 -6.94 -21.75
N LYS A 132 3.08 -6.78 -22.63
CA LYS A 132 2.98 -7.04 -24.07
C LYS A 132 3.57 -8.40 -24.40
#